data_AF-A0A3N5WJS1-F1
#
_entry.id   AF-A0A3N5WJS1-F1
#
_cell.length_a   1.000
_cell.length_b   1.000
_cell.length_c   1.000
_cell.angle_alpha   90.00
_cell.angle_beta   90.00
_cell.angle_gamma   90.00
#
_symmetry.space_group_name_H-M   'P 1'
#
loop_
_entity.id
_entity.type
_entity.pdbx_description
1 polymer ?
#
loop_
_entity_poly.entity_id
_entity_poly.type
_entity_poly.pdbx_seq_one_letter_code
_entity_poly.pdbx_strand_id
1 'polypeptide(L)'
;MARGSGGRRPRIKETGRAPAIGGARLALLLLAAVLLLFYWKNLVGFPGGRVFFWEDFAEQNYPYRAFEAVELRRGSFPFWNPYQFAGMPFAADVQAAAFYPFNPLLALAAGGGRLSPVWVEGLGVLHALLGGFLLFLLVRYKTSSAYASILAGIAWALSGFWVVRMIHLNVLSVVAWTPLLLLLLLVACERRSLSAAAWGGIVLGVSLLGGAPQFSLYVLFALGALALYECVRPREPSARGAKRLLPFLYLGVILTIGGGAAAVQLLPT
;
A
#
# COMPACT_ATOMS: atom_id res chain seq x y z
N MET A 1 -36.68 -54.13 -0.60
CA MET A 1 -36.44 -53.27 -1.78
C MET A 1 -36.53 -51.82 -1.35
N ALA A 2 -35.64 -50.96 -1.89
CA ALA A 2 -35.51 -49.49 -1.75
C ALA A 2 -34.22 -49.04 -1.03
N ARG A 3 -33.10 -49.08 -1.78
CA ARG A 3 -31.85 -48.39 -1.44
C ARG A 3 -31.98 -46.92 -1.90
N GLY A 4 -31.93 -45.98 -0.96
CA GLY A 4 -31.90 -44.55 -1.24
C GLY A 4 -30.57 -44.14 -1.89
N SER A 5 -30.65 -43.60 -3.09
CA SER A 5 -29.54 -43.08 -3.88
C SER A 5 -28.87 -41.90 -3.20
N GLY A 6 -27.64 -42.09 -2.71
CA GLY A 6 -26.78 -41.02 -2.21
C GLY A 6 -26.42 -40.06 -3.34
N GLY A 7 -26.99 -38.86 -3.30
CA GLY A 7 -26.65 -37.76 -4.19
C GLY A 7 -25.17 -37.41 -4.11
N ARG A 8 -24.41 -37.73 -5.16
CA ARG A 8 -23.03 -37.27 -5.35
C ARG A 8 -23.04 -35.74 -5.40
N ARG A 9 -22.43 -35.10 -4.41
CA ARG A 9 -22.08 -33.68 -4.46
C ARG A 9 -21.18 -33.43 -5.69
N PRO A 10 -21.36 -32.33 -6.45
CA PRO A 10 -20.49 -32.02 -7.56
C PRO A 10 -19.07 -31.77 -7.03
N ARG A 11 -18.14 -32.61 -7.47
CA ARG A 11 -16.70 -32.48 -7.20
C ARG A 11 -16.24 -31.21 -7.93
N ILE A 12 -15.92 -30.15 -7.18
CA ILE A 12 -15.25 -28.97 -7.74
C ILE A 12 -13.97 -29.50 -8.41
N LYS A 13 -13.88 -29.35 -9.73
CA LYS A 13 -12.68 -29.73 -10.48
C LYS A 13 -11.52 -28.92 -9.93
N GLU A 14 -10.60 -29.59 -9.24
CA GLU A 14 -9.25 -29.09 -9.01
C GLU A 14 -8.63 -28.84 -10.40
N THR A 15 -8.68 -27.61 -10.88
CA THR A 15 -7.91 -27.19 -12.05
C THR A 15 -6.45 -27.03 -11.62
N GLY A 16 -5.82 -28.16 -11.34
CA GLY A 16 -4.39 -28.29 -11.12
C GLY A 16 -3.62 -28.14 -12.42
N ARG A 17 -3.52 -26.91 -12.94
CA ARG A 17 -2.39 -26.52 -13.80
C ARG A 17 -1.74 -25.32 -13.15
N ALA A 18 -0.53 -25.52 -12.62
CA ALA A 18 0.35 -24.43 -12.29
C ALA A 18 0.45 -23.52 -13.53
N PRO A 19 0.08 -22.24 -13.46
CA PRO A 19 0.10 -21.39 -14.65
C PRO A 19 1.54 -21.24 -15.12
N ALA A 20 1.77 -21.36 -16.42
CA ALA A 20 3.09 -21.21 -17.02
C ALA A 20 3.73 -19.91 -16.52
N ILE A 21 4.92 -20.03 -15.92
CA ILE A 21 5.67 -18.93 -15.29
C ILE A 21 5.88 -17.77 -16.27
N GLY A 22 5.92 -18.04 -17.59
CA GLY A 22 6.00 -17.03 -18.65
C GLY A 22 4.81 -16.08 -18.73
N GLY A 23 3.58 -16.55 -18.47
CA GLY A 23 2.37 -15.72 -18.56
C GLY A 23 2.28 -14.67 -17.46
N ALA A 24 2.78 -14.98 -16.25
CA ALA A 24 2.79 -14.04 -15.13
C ALA A 24 3.81 -12.91 -15.32
N ARG A 25 4.99 -13.21 -15.91
CA ARG A 25 6.01 -12.20 -16.21
C ARG A 25 5.52 -11.24 -17.28
N LEU A 26 4.97 -11.75 -18.38
CA LEU A 26 4.39 -10.91 -19.43
C LEU A 26 3.26 -10.04 -18.88
N ALA A 27 2.39 -10.60 -18.05
CA ALA A 27 1.32 -9.87 -17.39
C ALA A 27 1.82 -8.68 -16.56
N LEU A 28 2.88 -8.88 -15.76
CA LEU A 28 3.50 -7.84 -14.97
C LEU A 28 4.17 -6.76 -15.83
N LEU A 29 4.86 -7.16 -16.90
CA LEU A 29 5.47 -6.22 -17.84
C LEU A 29 4.41 -5.37 -18.55
N LEU A 30 3.28 -5.97 -18.94
CA LEU A 30 2.16 -5.26 -19.53
C LEU A 30 1.52 -4.27 -18.54
N LEU A 31 1.31 -4.68 -17.28
CA LEU A 31 0.83 -3.78 -16.24
C LEU A 31 1.77 -2.58 -16.08
N ALA A 32 3.07 -2.83 -15.92
CA ALA A 32 4.06 -1.77 -15.80
C ALA A 32 4.08 -0.86 -17.03
N ALA A 33 4.07 -1.43 -18.24
CA ALA A 33 4.08 -0.68 -19.49
C ALA A 33 2.86 0.24 -19.64
N VAL A 34 1.65 -0.26 -19.33
CA VAL A 34 0.41 0.53 -19.38
C VAL A 34 0.47 1.70 -18.39
N LEU A 35 0.91 1.45 -17.16
CA LEU A 35 0.97 2.48 -16.13
C LEU A 35 2.06 3.52 -16.42
N LEU A 36 3.24 3.08 -16.87
CA LEU A 36 4.31 3.99 -17.30
C LEU A 36 3.88 4.82 -18.52
N LEU A 37 3.19 4.22 -19.49
CA LEU A 37 2.65 4.94 -20.64
C LEU A 37 1.58 5.95 -20.24
N PHE A 38 0.75 5.65 -19.22
CA PHE A 38 -0.25 6.60 -18.74
C PHE A 38 0.41 7.78 -18.01
N TYR A 39 1.32 7.50 -17.08
CA TYR A 39 1.98 8.49 -16.23
C TYR A 39 3.26 9.10 -16.83
N TRP A 40 3.58 8.83 -18.09
CA TRP A 40 4.85 9.25 -18.70
C TRP A 40 5.12 10.76 -18.57
N LYS A 41 4.08 11.59 -18.70
CA LYS A 41 4.21 13.06 -18.56
C LYS A 41 4.54 13.51 -17.15
N ASN A 42 4.07 12.80 -16.13
CA ASN A 42 4.46 13.04 -14.74
C ASN A 42 5.93 12.69 -14.49
N LEU A 43 6.45 11.70 -15.23
CA LEU A 43 7.84 11.23 -15.08
C LEU A 43 8.85 12.11 -15.83
N VAL A 44 8.50 12.60 -17.02
CA VAL A 44 9.42 13.40 -17.86
C VAL A 44 9.16 14.91 -17.77
N GLY A 45 8.07 15.31 -17.11
CA GLY A 45 7.55 16.67 -17.14
C GLY A 45 6.80 17.00 -18.43
N PHE A 46 6.01 18.06 -18.42
CA PHE A 46 5.35 18.58 -19.62
C PHE A 46 6.30 19.53 -20.39
N PRO A 47 6.10 19.67 -21.71
CA PRO A 47 6.84 20.65 -22.52
C PRO A 47 6.82 22.05 -21.87
N GLY A 48 8.00 22.68 -21.79
CA GLY A 48 8.17 23.97 -21.10
C GLY A 48 8.37 23.86 -19.58
N GLY A 49 8.65 22.67 -19.04
CA GLY A 49 8.91 22.46 -17.61
C GLY A 49 7.67 22.51 -16.73
N ARG A 50 6.48 22.40 -17.33
CA ARG A 50 5.23 22.36 -16.56
C ARG A 50 5.13 21.01 -15.85
N VAL A 51 4.64 21.05 -14.64
CA VAL A 51 4.39 19.93 -13.74
C VAL A 51 2.93 20.01 -13.31
N PHE A 52 2.33 18.89 -12.90
CA PHE A 52 0.97 18.85 -12.36
C PHE A 52 0.98 19.46 -10.95
N PHE A 53 1.10 20.77 -10.91
CA PHE A 53 1.42 21.57 -9.73
C PHE A 53 0.22 22.47 -9.39
N TRP A 54 -0.72 21.93 -8.61
CA TRP A 54 -1.93 22.66 -8.20
C TRP A 54 -2.42 22.19 -6.82
N GLU A 55 -3.14 23.06 -6.11
CA GLU A 55 -3.75 22.82 -4.78
C GLU A 55 -2.73 22.33 -3.73
N ASP A 56 -3.15 21.43 -2.84
CA ASP A 56 -2.38 20.82 -1.76
C ASP A 56 -1.05 20.19 -2.21
N PHE A 57 -0.90 19.85 -3.50
CA PHE A 57 0.40 19.43 -4.02
C PHE A 57 1.40 20.57 -3.93
N ALA A 58 1.03 21.72 -4.48
CA ALA A 58 1.87 22.91 -4.57
C ALA A 58 2.05 23.59 -3.21
N GLU A 59 0.99 23.58 -2.39
CA GLU A 59 0.95 24.34 -1.14
C GLU A 59 1.54 23.57 0.06
N GLN A 60 1.51 22.23 0.03
CA GLN A 60 1.90 21.44 1.20
C GLN A 60 2.79 20.24 0.86
N ASN A 61 2.36 19.34 -0.03
CA ASN A 61 3.05 18.07 -0.25
C ASN A 61 4.44 18.28 -0.87
N TYR A 62 4.57 19.11 -1.90
CA TYR A 62 5.86 19.41 -2.50
C TYR A 62 6.78 20.19 -1.54
N PRO A 63 6.36 21.29 -0.89
CA PRO A 63 7.21 22.00 0.07
C PRO A 63 7.76 21.11 1.19
N TYR A 64 6.95 20.20 1.74
CA TYR A 64 7.40 19.29 2.80
C TYR A 64 8.51 18.36 2.30
N ARG A 65 8.29 17.73 1.14
CA ARG A 65 9.24 16.77 0.55
C ARG A 65 10.52 17.47 0.07
N ALA A 66 10.39 18.68 -0.46
CA ALA A 66 11.54 19.49 -0.85
C ALA A 66 12.38 19.93 0.35
N PHE A 67 11.74 20.40 1.43
CA PHE A 67 12.44 20.78 2.66
C PHE A 67 13.17 19.59 3.27
N GLU A 68 12.48 18.46 3.45
CA GLU A 68 13.06 17.23 3.98
C GLU A 68 14.24 16.75 3.14
N ALA A 69 14.07 16.66 1.82
CA ALA A 69 15.12 16.21 0.92
C ALA A 69 16.36 17.11 0.94
N VAL A 70 16.17 18.44 0.99
CA VAL A 70 17.28 19.41 1.03
C VAL A 70 18.05 19.33 2.35
N GLU A 71 17.35 19.23 3.49
CA GLU A 71 18.00 19.09 4.79
C GLU A 71 18.76 17.78 4.91
N LEU A 72 18.14 16.66 4.51
CA LEU A 72 18.80 15.36 4.49
C LEU A 72 20.04 15.35 3.58
N ARG A 73 19.96 16.02 2.42
CA ARG A 73 21.10 16.17 1.51
C ARG A 73 22.24 17.00 2.10
N ARG A 74 21.96 17.88 3.06
CA ARG A 74 22.95 18.63 3.84
C ARG A 74 23.50 17.84 5.05
N GLY A 75 23.01 16.62 5.28
CA GLY A 75 23.37 15.80 6.43
C GLY A 75 22.64 16.18 7.72
N SER A 76 21.54 16.93 7.62
CA SER A 76 20.71 17.36 8.74
C SER A 76 19.35 16.65 8.69
N PHE A 77 18.88 16.12 9.82
CA PHE A 77 17.51 15.60 9.90
C PHE A 77 16.55 16.76 10.26
N PRO A 78 15.44 16.96 9.53
CA PRO A 78 14.58 18.12 9.69
C PRO A 78 13.66 17.97 10.93
N PHE A 79 14.18 18.23 12.13
CA PHE A 79 13.35 18.25 13.34
C PHE A 79 12.45 19.49 13.43
N TRP A 80 12.92 20.62 12.90
CA TRP A 80 12.23 21.92 12.98
C TRP A 80 12.12 22.56 11.61
N ASN A 81 10.93 23.01 11.23
CA ASN A 81 10.71 23.81 10.04
C ASN A 81 10.61 25.30 10.43
N PRO A 82 11.61 26.15 10.13
CA PRO A 82 11.58 27.56 10.49
C PRO A 82 10.70 28.42 9.57
N TYR A 83 10.21 27.86 8.45
CA TYR A 83 9.54 28.62 7.39
C TYR A 83 8.02 28.68 7.53
N GLN A 84 7.43 27.91 8.43
CA GLN A 84 5.98 27.86 8.65
C GLN A 84 5.64 28.31 10.07
N PHE A 85 4.63 29.18 10.20
CA PHE A 85 4.08 29.62 11.50
C PHE A 85 5.12 30.16 12.51
N ALA A 86 6.17 30.84 12.02
CA ALA A 86 7.33 31.27 12.82
C ALA A 86 8.15 30.12 13.44
N GLY A 87 7.93 28.89 12.96
CA GLY A 87 8.59 27.67 13.39
C GLY A 87 7.59 26.59 13.81
N MET A 88 7.78 25.36 13.34
CA MET A 88 6.98 24.21 13.75
C MET A 88 7.80 22.91 13.81
N PRO A 89 7.44 21.93 14.66
CA PRO A 89 8.15 20.66 14.77
C PRO A 89 7.85 19.76 13.57
N PHE A 90 8.71 19.82 12.54
CA PHE A 90 8.50 19.14 11.26
C PHE A 90 8.46 17.62 11.39
N ALA A 91 9.41 17.03 12.14
CA ALA A 91 9.46 15.58 12.34
C ALA A 91 8.27 15.04 13.14
N ALA A 92 7.60 15.89 13.94
CA ALA A 92 6.39 15.52 14.68
C ALA A 92 5.11 15.68 13.83
N ASP A 93 5.14 16.48 12.76
CA ASP A 93 3.99 16.60 11.87
C ASP A 93 3.77 15.29 11.11
N VAL A 94 2.66 14.63 11.42
CA VAL A 94 2.29 13.36 10.78
C VAL A 94 2.18 13.51 9.25
N GLN A 95 1.74 14.66 8.74
CA GLN A 95 1.60 14.90 7.30
C GLN A 95 2.95 15.10 6.59
N ALA A 96 4.00 15.53 7.32
CA ALA A 96 5.37 15.57 6.83
C ALA A 96 5.86 14.16 6.49
N ALA A 97 5.44 13.15 7.26
CA ALA A 97 5.80 11.75 7.02
C ALA A 97 7.33 11.55 6.93
N ALA A 98 8.09 12.26 7.78
CA ALA A 98 9.56 12.32 7.73
C ALA A 98 10.24 10.96 7.96
N PHE A 99 9.53 10.02 8.59
CA PHE A 99 10.01 8.65 8.81
C PHE A 99 9.47 7.65 7.76
N TYR A 100 8.69 8.09 6.77
CA TYR A 100 8.22 7.22 5.69
C TYR A 100 9.39 6.83 4.78
N PRO A 101 9.68 5.54 4.56
CA PRO A 101 10.95 5.10 3.97
C PRO A 101 11.20 5.55 2.52
N PHE A 102 10.19 6.01 1.79
CA PHE A 102 10.39 6.51 0.42
C PHE A 102 10.70 8.00 0.35
N ASN A 103 10.33 8.80 1.36
CA ASN A 103 10.57 10.25 1.33
C ASN A 103 12.08 10.57 1.38
N PRO A 104 12.91 9.95 2.26
CA PRO A 104 14.34 10.23 2.32
C PRO A 104 15.09 9.96 1.01
N LEU A 105 14.56 9.09 0.13
CA LEU A 105 15.17 8.81 -1.18
C LEU A 105 15.21 10.06 -2.08
N LEU A 106 14.31 11.03 -1.86
CA LEU A 106 14.31 12.30 -2.58
C LEU A 106 15.56 13.15 -2.30
N ALA A 107 16.25 12.93 -1.17
CA ALA A 107 17.51 13.60 -0.87
C ALA A 107 18.61 13.27 -1.92
N LEU A 108 18.53 12.11 -2.57
CA LEU A 108 19.45 11.73 -3.65
C LEU A 108 19.28 12.63 -4.89
N ALA A 109 18.07 13.13 -5.11
CA ALA A 109 17.70 14.01 -6.22
C ALA A 109 17.78 15.51 -5.88
N ALA A 110 17.90 15.87 -4.61
CA ALA A 110 18.09 17.26 -4.18
C ALA A 110 19.49 17.77 -4.55
N GLY A 111 19.58 19.01 -5.03
CA GLY A 111 20.81 19.65 -5.46
C GLY A 111 20.69 21.17 -5.48
N GLY A 112 21.78 21.88 -5.16
CA GLY A 112 21.78 23.35 -5.12
C GLY A 112 20.77 23.96 -4.15
N GLY A 113 20.39 23.23 -3.09
CA GLY A 113 19.37 23.65 -2.12
C GLY A 113 17.93 23.57 -2.63
N ARG A 114 17.68 22.83 -3.72
CA ARG A 114 16.36 22.68 -4.35
C ARG A 114 16.09 21.22 -4.69
N LEU A 115 14.81 20.87 -4.86
CA LEU A 115 14.34 19.59 -5.39
C LEU A 115 13.44 19.88 -6.59
N SER A 116 13.59 19.16 -7.71
CA SER A 116 12.64 19.32 -8.82
C SER A 116 11.30 18.66 -8.49
N PRO A 117 10.15 19.32 -8.74
CA PRO A 117 8.82 18.74 -8.48
C PRO A 117 8.56 17.41 -9.20
N VAL A 118 9.21 17.17 -10.35
CA VAL A 118 9.10 15.92 -11.12
C VAL A 118 9.45 14.69 -10.27
N TRP A 119 10.41 14.81 -9.34
CA TRP A 119 10.76 13.70 -8.45
C TRP A 119 9.66 13.39 -7.44
N VAL A 120 8.95 14.41 -6.97
CA VAL A 120 7.82 14.25 -6.05
C VAL A 120 6.62 13.67 -6.78
N GLU A 121 6.34 14.10 -8.02
CA GLU A 121 5.34 13.44 -8.86
C GLU A 121 5.69 11.98 -9.16
N GLY A 122 6.96 11.72 -9.48
CA GLY A 122 7.48 10.37 -9.69
C GLY A 122 7.28 9.47 -8.47
N LEU A 123 7.36 10.03 -7.26
CA LEU A 123 7.01 9.31 -6.04
C LEU A 123 5.52 8.95 -5.99
N GLY A 124 4.62 9.84 -6.41
CA GLY A 124 3.19 9.51 -6.57
C GLY A 124 2.97 8.36 -7.57
N VAL A 125 3.60 8.43 -8.74
CA VAL A 125 3.54 7.39 -9.78
C VAL A 125 4.09 6.06 -9.27
N LEU A 126 5.17 6.09 -8.49
CA LEU A 126 5.75 4.89 -7.86
C LEU A 126 4.73 4.20 -6.95
N HIS A 127 3.97 4.96 -6.15
CA HIS A 127 2.92 4.39 -5.31
C HIS A 127 1.74 3.82 -6.13
N ALA A 128 1.44 4.41 -7.30
CA ALA A 128 0.42 3.88 -8.21
C ALA A 128 0.84 2.52 -8.76
N LEU A 129 2.09 2.42 -9.24
CA LEU A 129 2.72 1.19 -9.71
C LEU A 129 2.78 0.14 -8.59
N LEU A 130 3.23 0.54 -7.40
CA LEU A 130 3.33 -0.32 -6.24
C LEU A 130 1.94 -0.87 -5.86
N GLY A 131 0.94 -0.01 -5.65
CA GLY A 131 -0.39 -0.45 -5.27
C GLY A 131 -1.06 -1.34 -6.33
N GLY A 132 -0.90 -1.00 -7.62
CA GLY A 132 -1.38 -1.83 -8.73
C GLY A 132 -0.71 -3.21 -8.76
N PHE A 133 0.61 -3.26 -8.52
CA PHE A 133 1.36 -4.50 -8.39
C PHE A 133 0.92 -5.33 -7.18
N LEU A 134 0.75 -4.71 -6.00
CA LEU A 134 0.31 -5.43 -4.80
C LEU A 134 -1.11 -5.97 -4.96
N LEU A 135 -2.00 -5.25 -5.65
CA LEU A 135 -3.34 -5.76 -5.95
C LEU A 135 -3.31 -6.88 -7.00
N PHE A 136 -2.43 -6.79 -7.99
CA PHE A 136 -2.15 -7.90 -8.90
C PHE A 136 -1.77 -9.16 -8.10
N LEU A 137 -0.87 -9.06 -7.11
CA LEU A 137 -0.47 -10.20 -6.27
C LEU A 137 -1.65 -10.76 -5.47
N LEU A 138 -2.46 -9.91 -4.86
CA LEU A 138 -3.64 -10.32 -4.09
C LEU A 138 -4.66 -11.07 -4.96
N VAL A 139 -5.01 -10.53 -6.13
CA VAL A 139 -5.96 -11.17 -7.04
C VAL A 139 -5.38 -12.45 -7.61
N ARG A 140 -4.08 -12.48 -7.90
CA ARG A 140 -3.39 -13.68 -8.38
C ARG A 140 -3.40 -14.79 -7.35
N TYR A 141 -3.22 -14.43 -6.07
CA TYR A 141 -3.29 -15.36 -4.95
C TYR A 141 -4.69 -15.98 -4.82
N LYS A 142 -5.75 -15.18 -5.00
CA LYS A 142 -7.14 -15.65 -4.84
C LYS A 142 -7.71 -16.39 -6.05
N THR A 143 -7.38 -15.98 -7.26
CA THR A 143 -8.06 -16.46 -8.47
C THR A 143 -7.21 -17.38 -9.33
N SER A 144 -5.90 -17.41 -9.08
CA SER A 144 -4.89 -17.99 -9.98
C SER A 144 -4.86 -17.43 -11.41
N SER A 145 -5.64 -16.40 -11.73
CA SER A 145 -5.78 -15.85 -13.08
C SER A 145 -4.87 -14.65 -13.29
N ALA A 146 -3.94 -14.74 -14.24
CA ALA A 146 -3.09 -13.61 -14.63
C ALA A 146 -3.92 -12.46 -15.22
N TYR A 147 -4.91 -12.76 -16.05
CA TYR A 147 -5.78 -11.77 -16.68
C TYR A 147 -6.56 -10.93 -15.65
N ALA A 148 -7.24 -11.59 -14.70
CA ALA A 148 -7.97 -10.90 -13.65
C ALA A 148 -7.03 -10.02 -12.79
N SER A 149 -5.81 -10.48 -12.59
CA SER A 149 -4.79 -9.77 -11.79
C SER A 149 -4.30 -8.50 -12.49
N ILE A 150 -4.05 -8.54 -13.80
CA ILE A 150 -3.68 -7.34 -14.58
C ILE A 150 -4.82 -6.33 -14.53
N LEU A 151 -6.05 -6.78 -14.83
CA LEU A 151 -7.21 -5.90 -14.87
C LEU A 151 -7.42 -5.21 -13.52
N ALA A 152 -7.27 -5.93 -12.40
CA ALA A 152 -7.34 -5.36 -11.08
C ALA A 152 -6.22 -4.33 -10.83
N GLY A 153 -4.97 -4.64 -11.18
CA GLY A 153 -3.84 -3.72 -11.03
C GLY A 153 -4.01 -2.42 -11.82
N ILE A 154 -4.50 -2.52 -13.07
CA ILE A 154 -4.82 -1.36 -13.92
C ILE A 154 -5.97 -0.56 -13.29
N ALA A 155 -7.06 -1.23 -12.91
CA ALA A 155 -8.22 -0.59 -12.32
C ALA A 155 -7.88 0.16 -11.03
N TRP A 156 -6.96 -0.36 -10.21
CA TRP A 156 -6.46 0.32 -9.02
C TRP A 156 -5.69 1.58 -9.38
N ALA A 157 -4.61 1.44 -10.13
CA ALA A 157 -3.65 2.51 -10.40
C ALA A 157 -4.20 3.61 -11.33
N LEU A 158 -5.24 3.31 -12.11
CA LEU A 158 -5.94 4.26 -12.98
C LEU A 158 -7.35 4.62 -12.49
N SER A 159 -7.72 4.26 -11.26
CA SER A 159 -9.01 4.66 -10.69
C SER A 159 -9.10 6.18 -10.53
N GLY A 160 -10.31 6.72 -10.59
CA GLY A 160 -10.55 8.15 -10.33
C GLY A 160 -10.04 8.59 -8.96
N PHE A 161 -10.11 7.71 -7.95
CA PHE A 161 -9.50 7.96 -6.64
C PHE A 161 -8.00 8.23 -6.77
N TRP A 162 -7.26 7.36 -7.48
CA TRP A 162 -5.82 7.47 -7.66
C TRP A 162 -5.45 8.75 -8.41
N VAL A 163 -6.12 9.01 -9.52
CA VAL A 163 -5.85 10.17 -10.38
C VAL A 163 -6.12 11.48 -9.63
N VAL A 164 -7.24 11.59 -8.92
CA VAL A 164 -7.60 12.82 -8.17
C VAL A 164 -6.71 13.02 -6.95
N ARG A 165 -6.31 11.94 -6.27
CA ARG A 165 -5.46 12.00 -5.07
C ARG A 165 -3.97 12.16 -5.36
N MET A 166 -3.55 12.33 -6.62
CA MET A 166 -2.15 12.66 -6.93
C MET A 166 -1.68 13.96 -6.28
N ILE A 167 -2.60 14.84 -5.86
CA ILE A 167 -2.27 16.03 -5.08
C ILE A 167 -2.01 15.75 -3.59
N HIS A 168 -2.41 14.58 -3.08
CA HIS A 168 -2.29 14.14 -1.68
C HIS A 168 -1.33 12.95 -1.55
N LEU A 169 -0.02 13.19 -1.67
CA LEU A 169 0.96 12.10 -1.64
C LEU A 169 0.94 11.30 -0.34
N ASN A 170 0.72 11.95 0.80
CA ASN A 170 0.57 11.26 2.07
C ASN A 170 -0.55 10.21 2.03
N VAL A 171 -1.70 10.53 1.44
CA VAL A 171 -2.82 9.58 1.26
C VAL A 171 -2.38 8.40 0.41
N LEU A 172 -1.71 8.67 -0.72
CA LEU A 172 -1.22 7.64 -1.62
C LEU A 172 -0.17 6.73 -0.97
N SER A 173 0.72 7.30 -0.15
CA SER A 173 1.72 6.60 0.64
C SER A 173 1.12 5.62 1.65
N VAL A 174 -0.05 5.94 2.21
CA VAL A 174 -0.77 5.00 3.08
C VAL A 174 -1.47 3.92 2.26
N VAL A 175 -2.32 4.33 1.30
CA VAL A 175 -3.27 3.42 0.63
C VAL A 175 -2.60 2.41 -0.30
N ALA A 176 -1.43 2.72 -0.87
CA ALA A 176 -0.72 1.82 -1.78
C ALA A 176 -0.41 0.45 -1.16
N TRP A 177 -0.24 0.38 0.16
CA TRP A 177 0.07 -0.86 0.89
C TRP A 177 -1.14 -1.74 1.19
N THR A 178 -2.36 -1.20 1.06
CA THR A 178 -3.61 -1.88 1.41
C THR A 178 -3.72 -3.28 0.82
N PRO A 179 -3.47 -3.50 -0.50
CA PRO A 179 -3.63 -4.82 -1.08
C PRO A 179 -2.68 -5.87 -0.48
N LEU A 180 -1.45 -5.47 -0.14
CA LEU A 180 -0.48 -6.36 0.50
C LEU A 180 -0.86 -6.69 1.95
N LEU A 181 -1.40 -5.72 2.69
CA LEU A 181 -1.91 -5.94 4.05
C LEU A 181 -3.06 -6.96 4.06
N LEU A 182 -4.02 -6.80 3.14
CA LEU A 182 -5.12 -7.75 2.97
C LEU A 182 -4.59 -9.14 2.58
N LEU A 183 -3.63 -9.20 1.65
CA LEU A 183 -2.98 -10.45 1.24
C LEU A 183 -2.28 -11.15 2.40
N LEU A 184 -1.51 -10.44 3.20
CA LEU A 184 -0.76 -11.01 4.32
C LEU A 184 -1.69 -11.52 5.43
N LEU A 185 -2.79 -10.81 5.72
CA LEU A 185 -3.82 -11.29 6.64
C LEU A 185 -4.50 -12.57 6.10
N LEU A 186 -4.81 -12.61 4.81
CA LEU A 186 -5.38 -13.81 4.17
C LEU A 186 -4.44 -15.00 4.24
N VAL A 187 -3.16 -14.80 3.93
CA VAL A 187 -2.13 -15.83 4.01
C VAL A 187 -1.95 -16.32 5.46
N ALA A 188 -1.94 -15.40 6.44
CA ALA A 188 -1.88 -15.74 7.85
C ALA A 188 -3.06 -16.62 8.28
N CYS A 189 -4.28 -16.26 7.87
CA CYS A 189 -5.49 -17.03 8.15
C CYS A 189 -5.50 -18.41 7.48
N GLU A 190 -5.17 -18.48 6.19
CA GLU A 190 -5.25 -19.71 5.40
C GLU A 190 -4.13 -20.69 5.72
N ARG A 191 -2.90 -20.20 5.93
CA ARG A 191 -1.72 -21.03 6.22
C ARG A 191 -1.41 -21.13 7.71
N ARG A 192 -2.21 -20.50 8.57
CA ARG A 192 -1.98 -20.38 10.02
C ARG A 192 -0.58 -19.87 10.36
N SER A 193 -0.15 -18.81 9.67
CA SER A 193 1.23 -18.33 9.70
C SER A 193 1.36 -17.03 10.51
N LEU A 194 1.98 -17.12 11.69
CA LEU A 194 2.38 -15.93 12.46
C LEU A 194 3.44 -15.10 11.74
N SER A 195 4.30 -15.73 10.93
CA SER A 195 5.28 -15.00 10.12
C SER A 195 4.60 -14.09 9.09
N ALA A 196 3.52 -14.56 8.44
CA ALA A 196 2.75 -13.73 7.53
C ALA A 196 2.08 -12.55 8.25
N ALA A 197 1.56 -12.77 9.47
CA ALA A 197 1.02 -11.70 10.31
C ALA A 197 2.13 -10.71 10.73
N ALA A 198 3.32 -11.19 11.09
CA ALA A 198 4.44 -10.34 11.46
C ALA A 198 4.91 -9.44 10.29
N TRP A 199 5.03 -10.01 9.08
CA TRP A 199 5.27 -9.23 7.87
C TRP A 199 4.14 -8.23 7.59
N GLY A 200 2.89 -8.62 7.84
CA GLY A 200 1.75 -7.72 7.76
C GLY A 200 1.87 -6.54 8.72
N GLY A 201 2.37 -6.77 9.93
CA GLY A 201 2.66 -5.73 10.91
C GLY A 201 3.77 -4.77 10.45
N ILE A 202 4.86 -5.28 9.88
CA ILE A 202 5.93 -4.43 9.32
C ILE A 202 5.38 -3.54 8.20
N VAL A 203 4.61 -4.13 7.26
CA VAL A 203 3.97 -3.38 6.18
C VAL A 203 2.98 -2.35 6.72
N LEU A 204 2.25 -2.68 7.80
CA LEU A 204 1.32 -1.74 8.43
C LEU A 204 2.10 -0.58 9.04
N GLY A 205 3.22 -0.84 9.72
CA GLY A 205 4.10 0.20 10.24
C GLY A 205 4.55 1.17 9.13
N VAL A 206 5.05 0.64 8.01
CA VAL A 206 5.41 1.46 6.84
C VAL A 206 4.22 2.28 6.31
N SER A 207 3.04 1.67 6.21
CA SER A 207 1.82 2.35 5.77
C SER A 207 1.42 3.48 6.73
N LEU A 208 1.46 3.26 8.04
CA LEU A 208 1.12 4.26 9.07
C LEU A 208 2.06 5.47 9.05
N LEU A 209 3.34 5.24 8.75
CA LEU A 209 4.33 6.31 8.59
C LEU A 209 4.06 7.21 7.36
N GLY A 210 3.16 6.81 6.45
CA GLY A 210 2.80 7.56 5.24
C GLY A 210 2.04 8.88 5.49
N GLY A 211 1.59 9.13 6.72
CA GLY A 211 1.17 10.47 7.14
C GLY A 211 -0.26 10.89 6.81
N ALA A 212 -1.18 9.94 6.63
CA ALA A 212 -2.60 10.22 6.41
C ALA A 212 -3.49 9.45 7.41
N PRO A 213 -3.65 9.94 8.66
CA PRO A 213 -4.35 9.23 9.74
C PRO A 213 -5.76 8.76 9.39
N GLN A 214 -6.53 9.56 8.65
CA GLN A 214 -7.87 9.19 8.20
C GLN A 214 -7.85 7.96 7.28
N PHE A 215 -6.90 7.89 6.35
CA PHE A 215 -6.76 6.76 5.45
C PHE A 215 -6.14 5.56 6.14
N SER A 216 -5.26 5.77 7.12
CA SER A 216 -4.77 4.71 8.00
C SER A 216 -5.94 4.03 8.71
N LEU A 217 -6.87 4.81 9.27
CA LEU A 217 -8.07 4.27 9.89
C LEU A 217 -8.93 3.45 8.91
N TYR A 218 -9.08 3.89 7.66
CA TYR A 218 -9.80 3.13 6.63
C TYR A 218 -9.12 1.80 6.29
N VAL A 219 -7.79 1.76 6.25
CA VAL A 219 -7.02 0.51 6.09
C VAL A 219 -7.26 -0.43 7.29
N LEU A 220 -7.25 0.11 8.51
CA LEU A 220 -7.55 -0.68 9.71
C LEU A 220 -8.97 -1.24 9.70
N PHE A 221 -9.96 -0.46 9.28
CA PHE A 221 -11.33 -0.94 9.10
C PHE A 221 -11.44 -2.05 8.05
N ALA A 222 -10.74 -1.92 6.92
CA ALA A 222 -10.70 -2.97 5.91
C ALA A 222 -10.10 -4.28 6.45
N LEU A 223 -9.01 -4.19 7.23
CA LEU A 223 -8.40 -5.34 7.90
C LEU A 223 -9.33 -5.97 8.95
N GLY A 224 -10.01 -5.13 9.75
CA GLY A 224 -11.00 -5.58 10.74
C GLY A 224 -12.18 -6.29 10.09
N ALA A 225 -12.74 -5.72 9.01
CA ALA A 225 -13.81 -6.32 8.25
C ALA A 225 -13.40 -7.66 7.63
N LEU A 226 -12.18 -7.75 7.08
CA LEU A 226 -11.65 -8.99 6.55
C LEU A 226 -11.42 -10.05 7.64
N ALA A 227 -10.89 -9.67 8.79
CA ALA A 227 -10.74 -10.59 9.93
C ALA A 227 -12.10 -11.13 10.40
N LEU A 228 -13.11 -10.26 10.49
CA LEU A 228 -14.48 -10.64 10.84
C LEU A 228 -15.07 -11.60 9.80
N TYR A 229 -14.93 -11.28 8.51
CA TYR A 229 -15.34 -12.17 7.42
C TYR A 229 -14.68 -13.55 7.55
N GLU A 230 -13.38 -13.58 7.81
CA GLU A 230 -12.62 -14.81 8.02
C GLU A 230 -13.06 -15.59 9.27
N CYS A 231 -13.65 -14.95 10.28
CA CYS A 231 -14.22 -15.64 11.44
C CYS A 231 -15.55 -16.34 11.10
N VAL A 232 -16.39 -15.72 10.27
CA VAL A 232 -17.76 -16.19 9.97
C VAL A 232 -17.86 -17.05 8.72
N ARG A 233 -16.87 -16.98 7.80
CA ARG A 233 -16.92 -17.73 6.54
C ARG A 233 -17.11 -19.23 6.79
N PRO A 234 -17.92 -19.93 5.99
CA PRO A 234 -18.11 -21.38 6.14
C PRO A 234 -16.75 -22.11 6.07
N ARG A 235 -16.47 -22.93 7.09
CA ARG A 235 -15.27 -23.77 7.17
C ARG A 235 -15.66 -25.21 7.44
N GLU A 236 -14.75 -26.13 7.10
CA GLU A 236 -14.84 -27.54 7.46
C GLU A 236 -15.23 -27.72 8.94
N PRO A 237 -16.05 -28.74 9.29
CA PRO A 237 -16.56 -28.95 10.65
C PRO A 237 -15.47 -29.03 11.73
N SER A 238 -14.22 -29.36 11.36
CA SER A 238 -13.05 -29.45 12.24
C SER A 238 -12.54 -28.09 12.77
N ALA A 239 -13.05 -26.97 12.26
CA ALA A 239 -12.67 -25.61 12.68
C ALA A 239 -13.63 -24.96 13.69
N ARG A 240 -14.48 -25.75 14.36
CA ARG A 240 -15.42 -25.25 15.39
C ARG A 240 -14.69 -24.79 16.67
N GLY A 241 -15.31 -23.87 17.41
CA GLY A 241 -14.79 -23.34 18.68
C GLY A 241 -13.82 -22.16 18.54
N ALA A 242 -12.91 -22.00 19.52
CA ALA A 242 -11.98 -20.86 19.63
C ALA A 242 -11.09 -20.63 18.39
N LYS A 243 -10.86 -21.68 17.57
CA LYS A 243 -10.12 -21.58 16.30
C LYS A 243 -10.77 -20.61 15.29
N ARG A 244 -12.07 -20.29 15.43
CA ARG A 244 -12.73 -19.26 14.62
C ARG A 244 -12.23 -17.85 14.91
N LEU A 245 -11.65 -17.61 16.08
CA LEU A 245 -11.13 -16.30 16.50
C LEU A 245 -9.65 -16.08 16.13
N LEU A 246 -8.99 -17.07 15.51
CA LEU A 246 -7.61 -16.93 15.01
C LEU A 246 -7.38 -15.71 14.10
N PRO A 247 -8.31 -15.31 13.21
CA PRO A 247 -8.14 -14.07 12.44
C PRO A 247 -7.93 -12.82 13.32
N PHE A 248 -8.58 -12.73 14.48
CA PHE A 248 -8.35 -11.64 15.42
C PHE A 248 -6.99 -11.71 16.11
N LEU A 249 -6.46 -12.92 16.35
CA LEU A 249 -5.08 -13.08 16.81
C LEU A 249 -4.09 -12.55 15.76
N TYR A 250 -4.23 -12.94 14.50
CA TYR A 250 -3.35 -12.46 13.43
C TYR A 250 -3.47 -10.96 13.22
N LEU A 251 -4.69 -10.41 13.27
CA LEU A 251 -4.92 -8.97 13.26
C LEU A 251 -4.23 -8.31 14.44
N GLY A 252 -4.38 -8.84 15.66
CA GLY A 252 -3.70 -8.33 16.85
C GLY A 252 -2.18 -8.29 16.72
N VAL A 253 -1.57 -9.32 16.14
CA VAL A 253 -0.12 -9.35 15.83
C VAL A 253 0.25 -8.25 14.82
N ILE A 254 -0.52 -8.10 13.74
CA ILE A 254 -0.31 -7.05 12.73
C ILE A 254 -0.38 -5.67 13.39
N LEU A 255 -1.41 -5.41 14.20
CA LEU A 255 -1.62 -4.13 14.87
C LEU A 255 -0.52 -3.82 15.89
N THR A 256 -0.08 -4.82 16.65
CA THR A 256 0.96 -4.63 17.67
C THR A 256 2.30 -4.27 17.03
N ILE A 257 2.71 -5.02 16.01
CA ILE A 257 3.99 -4.77 15.32
C ILE A 257 3.91 -3.47 14.51
N GLY A 258 2.80 -3.22 13.81
CA GLY A 258 2.62 -2.01 13.01
C GLY A 258 2.57 -0.74 13.86
N GLY A 259 1.82 -0.77 14.97
CA GLY A 259 1.78 0.31 15.94
C GLY A 259 3.14 0.56 16.59
N GLY A 260 3.86 -0.51 16.96
CA GLY A 260 5.22 -0.41 17.49
C GLY A 260 6.22 0.21 16.50
N ALA A 261 6.16 -0.18 15.22
CA ALA A 261 7.01 0.40 14.17
C ALA A 261 6.67 1.86 13.88
N ALA A 262 5.39 2.24 13.93
CA ALA A 262 4.95 3.62 13.74
C ALA A 262 5.11 4.50 14.99
N ALA A 263 5.43 3.91 16.15
CA ALA A 263 5.57 4.63 17.42
C ALA A 263 6.61 5.75 17.38
N VAL A 264 7.65 5.60 16.55
CA VAL A 264 8.68 6.65 16.33
C VAL A 264 8.08 7.96 15.83
N GLN A 265 6.98 7.90 15.09
CA GLN A 265 6.25 9.07 14.60
C GLN A 265 5.09 9.44 15.54
N LEU A 266 4.39 8.45 16.09
CA LEU A 266 3.11 8.66 16.79
C LEU A 266 3.21 8.96 18.30
N LEU A 267 4.34 8.68 18.94
CA LEU A 267 4.55 8.97 20.37
C LEU A 267 5.17 10.35 20.64
N PRO A 268 6.12 10.86 19.83
CA PRO A 268 6.70 12.18 20.05
C PRO A 268 5.87 13.33 19.43
N THR A 269 4.65 13.06 18.95
CA THR A 269 3.69 14.06 18.45
C THR A 269 2.93 14.76 19.56
#